data_AF-A0A9D6XW15-F1
#
_entry.id   AF-A0A9D6XW15-F1
#
_cell.length_a   1.000
_cell.length_b   1.000
_cell.length_c   1.000
_cell.angle_alpha   90.00
_cell.angle_beta   90.00
_cell.angle_gamma   90.00
#
_symmetry.space_group_name_H-M   'P 1'
#
loop_
_entity.id
_entity.type
_entity.pdbx_description
1 polymer ?
#
loop_
_entity_poly.entity_id
_entity_poly.type
_entity_poly.pdbx_seq_one_letter_code
_entity_poly.pdbx_strand_id
1 'polypeptide(L)'
;MYLRYTTRKKDGKVHRSWRLVRSVRIGRRVVQQTVTHPGELDEAGRLRARALARALIGQPEHADLFDDGTHEQAVAVRLKGVRVENGRQFGQVYLALALWRACRLEQLAAGHLPAGKEEVPWEKMAAVLVAARLCEPSSELHIAEDWYRRTALRDLLQLNDALVNKDRLYRALDQWLPHKAALEAHLSRQVCDFTFAFNHVRTIRVGFLPNSRLLPAIAVIAICCDRRASVRVPARYSRV
;
A
#
# COMPACT_ATOMS: atom_id res chain seq x y z
N MET A 1 -28.30 13.23 2.00
CA MET A 1 -28.92 14.38 1.29
C MET A 1 -27.84 15.07 0.48
N TYR A 2 -28.17 15.84 -0.56
CA TYR A 2 -27.19 16.58 -1.37
C TYR A 2 -27.80 17.86 -1.97
N LEU A 3 -26.94 18.81 -2.36
CA LEU A 3 -27.33 20.05 -3.03
C LEU A 3 -27.42 19.83 -4.54
N ARG A 4 -28.52 20.31 -5.14
CA ARG A 4 -28.74 20.34 -6.59
C ARG A 4 -29.07 21.77 -7.01
N TYR A 5 -28.49 22.24 -8.12
CA TYR A 5 -28.82 23.56 -8.66
C TYR A 5 -29.68 23.47 -9.92
N THR A 6 -30.35 24.57 -10.23
CA THR A 6 -31.04 24.80 -11.50
C THR A 6 -30.61 26.16 -12.02
N THR A 7 -30.22 26.18 -13.28
CA THR A 7 -29.76 27.39 -13.96
C THR A 7 -30.92 27.98 -14.75
N ARG A 8 -31.22 29.26 -14.53
CA ARG A 8 -32.18 30.01 -15.34
C ARG A 8 -31.49 31.22 -15.96
N LYS A 9 -31.68 31.43 -17.25
CA LYS A 9 -31.21 32.64 -17.94
C LYS A 9 -32.38 33.63 -18.01
N LYS A 10 -32.20 34.84 -17.47
CA LYS A 10 -33.20 35.92 -17.49
C LYS A 10 -32.45 37.25 -17.65
N ASP A 11 -32.93 38.13 -18.52
CA ASP A 11 -32.36 39.46 -18.74
C ASP A 11 -30.84 39.45 -19.01
N GLY A 12 -30.37 38.48 -19.81
CA GLY A 12 -28.96 38.29 -20.14
C GLY A 12 -28.09 37.72 -19.01
N LYS A 13 -28.58 37.66 -17.76
CA LYS A 13 -27.86 37.14 -16.59
C LYS A 13 -28.23 35.69 -16.30
N VAL A 14 -27.24 34.93 -15.82
CA VAL A 14 -27.38 33.53 -15.45
C VAL A 14 -27.61 33.43 -13.95
N HIS A 15 -28.82 33.05 -13.56
CA HIS A 15 -29.22 32.83 -12.17
C HIS A 15 -29.09 31.35 -11.82
N ARG A 16 -28.47 31.04 -10.67
CA ARG A 16 -28.33 29.67 -10.17
C ARG A 16 -29.05 29.54 -8.83
N SER A 17 -30.19 28.88 -8.84
CA SER A 17 -30.95 28.58 -7.62
C SER A 17 -30.63 27.17 -7.14
N TRP A 18 -30.44 27.02 -5.82
CA TRP A 18 -30.06 25.78 -5.17
C TRP A 18 -31.23 25.17 -4.39
N ARG A 19 -31.23 23.83 -4.34
CA ARG A 19 -32.21 22.99 -3.65
C ARG A 19 -31.50 21.90 -2.88
N LEU A 20 -31.88 21.69 -1.62
CA LEU A 20 -31.43 20.54 -0.83
C LEU A 20 -32.37 19.37 -1.11
N VAL A 21 -31.82 18.25 -1.56
CA VAL A 21 -32.58 17.09 -2.00
C VAL A 21 -32.17 15.87 -1.18
N ARG A 22 -33.15 15.04 -0.81
CA ARG A 22 -32.92 13.71 -0.24
C ARG A 22 -33.50 12.64 -1.16
N SER A 23 -32.81 11.51 -1.27
CA SER A 23 -33.34 10.34 -1.97
C SER A 23 -34.17 9.53 -0.98
N VAL A 24 -35.45 9.33 -1.28
CA VAL A 24 -36.38 8.55 -0.45
C VAL A 24 -36.84 7.34 -1.25
N ARG A 25 -36.81 6.16 -0.63
CA ARG A 25 -37.33 4.94 -1.24
C ARG A 25 -38.82 4.84 -0.96
N ILE A 26 -39.64 4.81 -2.01
CA ILE A 26 -41.09 4.64 -1.93
C ILE A 26 -41.40 3.35 -2.68
N GLY A 27 -41.63 2.27 -1.93
CA GLY A 27 -41.77 0.91 -2.47
C GLY A 27 -40.51 0.45 -3.23
N ARG A 28 -40.66 0.11 -4.52
CA ARG A 28 -39.54 -0.32 -5.39
C ARG A 28 -38.79 0.83 -6.08
N ARG A 29 -39.27 2.08 -6.01
CA ARG A 29 -38.63 3.23 -6.68
C ARG A 29 -37.95 4.16 -5.68
N VAL A 30 -36.82 4.74 -6.10
CA VAL A 30 -36.15 5.82 -5.36
C VAL A 30 -36.58 7.14 -5.99
N VAL A 31 -37.22 8.00 -5.20
CA VAL A 31 -37.70 9.31 -5.63
C VAL A 31 -36.87 10.39 -4.94
N GLN A 32 -36.57 11.46 -5.67
CA GLN A 32 -35.89 12.63 -5.12
C GLN A 32 -36.93 13.55 -4.48
N GLN A 33 -36.86 13.73 -3.17
CA GLN A 33 -37.69 14.67 -2.43
C GLN A 33 -36.88 15.93 -2.11
N THR A 34 -37.39 17.10 -2.51
CA THR A 34 -36.78 18.38 -2.12
C THR A 34 -37.11 18.67 -0.66
N VAL A 35 -36.08 18.93 0.14
CA VAL A 35 -36.19 19.22 1.57
C VAL A 35 -36.37 20.73 1.79
N THR A 36 -35.55 21.55 1.14
CA THR A 36 -35.63 23.01 1.25
C THR A 36 -35.01 23.72 0.04
N HIS A 37 -35.39 24.98 -0.16
CA HIS A 37 -34.87 25.88 -1.20
C HIS A 37 -34.01 26.97 -0.56
N PRO A 38 -32.69 26.75 -0.41
CA PRO A 38 -31.77 27.75 0.14
C PRO A 38 -31.58 28.99 -0.77
N GLY A 39 -32.12 29.00 -1.98
CA GLY A 39 -32.07 30.17 -2.87
C GLY A 39 -30.76 30.26 -3.67
N GLU A 40 -30.31 31.48 -3.97
CA GLU A 40 -29.00 31.68 -4.60
C GLU A 40 -27.89 31.54 -3.55
N LEU A 41 -26.96 30.63 -3.78
CA LEU A 41 -25.79 30.43 -2.93
C LEU A 41 -24.56 30.83 -3.73
N ASP A 42 -23.84 31.80 -3.20
CA ASP A 42 -22.50 32.18 -3.63
C ASP A 42 -21.48 31.09 -3.24
N GLU A 43 -20.21 31.31 -3.56
CA GLU A 43 -19.15 30.32 -3.37
C GLU A 43 -18.98 29.95 -1.89
N ALA A 44 -18.98 30.96 -1.00
CA ALA A 44 -18.90 30.78 0.44
C ALA A 44 -20.14 30.11 1.03
N GLY A 45 -21.34 30.47 0.56
CA GLY A 45 -22.61 29.86 0.95
C GLY A 45 -22.68 28.38 0.61
N ARG A 46 -22.11 27.96 -0.54
CA ARG A 46 -22.03 26.53 -0.93
C ARG A 46 -21.12 25.74 0.01
N LEU A 47 -19.98 26.31 0.39
CA LEU A 47 -19.04 25.70 1.33
C LEU A 47 -19.68 25.51 2.70
N ARG A 48 -20.31 26.56 3.25
CA ARG A 48 -21.02 26.50 4.53
C ARG A 48 -22.17 25.49 4.51
N ALA A 49 -22.96 25.47 3.42
CA ALA A 49 -24.06 24.52 3.28
C ALA A 49 -23.57 23.06 3.17
N ARG A 50 -22.43 22.81 2.50
CA ARG A 50 -21.79 21.49 2.47
C ARG A 50 -21.25 21.09 3.84
N ALA A 51 -20.57 21.99 4.55
CA ALA A 51 -20.05 21.74 5.89
C ALA A 51 -21.19 21.41 6.88
N LEU A 52 -22.28 22.19 6.85
CA LEU A 52 -23.47 21.93 7.67
C LEU A 52 -24.11 20.58 7.31
N ALA A 53 -24.22 20.25 6.02
CA ALA A 53 -24.75 18.95 5.60
C ALA A 53 -23.87 17.77 6.07
N ARG A 54 -22.53 17.93 6.06
CA ARG A 54 -21.60 16.93 6.63
C ARG A 54 -21.82 16.76 8.14
N ALA A 55 -21.99 17.87 8.88
CA ALA A 55 -22.24 17.84 10.32
C ALA A 55 -23.58 17.17 10.68
N LEU A 56 -24.64 17.43 9.90
CA LEU A 56 -26.00 16.91 10.17
C LEU A 56 -26.19 15.43 9.79
N ILE A 57 -25.48 14.95 8.76
CA ILE A 57 -25.63 13.58 8.24
C ILE A 57 -24.67 12.60 8.94
N GLY A 58 -23.69 13.13 9.69
CA GLY A 58 -22.52 12.38 10.14
C GLY A 58 -21.49 12.33 9.02
N GLN A 59 -20.21 12.49 9.36
CA GLN A 59 -19.16 12.23 8.39
C GLN A 59 -19.23 10.73 8.02
N PRO A 60 -19.17 10.35 6.73
CA PRO A 60 -18.64 9.03 6.43
C PRO A 60 -17.26 9.00 7.10
N GLU A 61 -16.98 7.99 7.93
CA GLU A 61 -15.66 7.83 8.55
C GLU A 61 -14.61 7.89 7.44
N HIS A 62 -14.04 9.07 7.23
CA HIS A 62 -12.81 9.21 6.50
C HIS A 62 -11.79 8.64 7.47
N ALA A 63 -11.15 7.55 7.09
CA ALA A 63 -9.92 7.18 7.76
C ALA A 63 -9.01 8.41 7.67
N ASP A 64 -8.49 8.89 8.80
CA ASP A 64 -7.56 10.03 8.94
C ASP A 64 -6.26 9.86 8.12
N LEU A 65 -6.15 8.84 7.28
CA LEU A 65 -5.00 8.51 6.44
C LEU A 65 -4.55 9.67 5.55
N PHE A 66 -5.44 10.62 5.25
CA PHE A 66 -5.15 11.81 4.44
C PHE A 66 -5.61 13.13 5.09
N ASP A 67 -6.01 13.12 6.37
CA ASP A 67 -6.31 14.36 7.09
C ASP A 67 -5.01 14.88 7.71
N ASP A 68 -4.41 15.89 7.09
CA ASP A 68 -3.20 16.55 7.56
C ASP A 68 -3.49 17.76 8.47
N GLY A 69 -4.75 17.94 8.88
CA GLY A 69 -5.18 19.05 9.73
C GLY A 69 -5.16 20.40 9.02
N THR A 70 -4.96 20.45 7.70
CA THR A 70 -5.03 21.71 6.94
C THR A 70 -6.46 22.10 6.63
N HIS A 71 -6.77 23.40 6.79
CA HIS A 71 -8.06 23.95 6.40
C HIS A 71 -8.22 23.89 4.88
N GLU A 72 -9.25 23.17 4.40
CA GLU A 72 -9.59 23.03 2.98
C GLU A 72 -9.69 24.41 2.29
N GLN A 73 -8.72 24.78 1.45
CA GLN A 73 -8.82 25.91 0.53
C GLN A 73 -9.40 25.45 -0.81
N ALA A 74 -10.59 25.96 -1.15
CA ALA A 74 -11.23 25.65 -2.43
C ALA A 74 -10.60 26.48 -3.57
N VAL A 75 -9.83 25.82 -4.42
CA VAL A 75 -9.27 26.41 -5.65
C VAL A 75 -10.09 26.00 -6.86
N ALA A 76 -10.39 26.94 -7.76
CA ALA A 76 -11.13 26.66 -8.99
C ALA A 76 -10.24 25.92 -10.01
N VAL A 77 -10.49 24.63 -10.22
CA VAL A 77 -9.73 23.79 -11.17
C VAL A 77 -10.56 23.44 -12.41
N ARG A 78 -9.95 23.50 -13.60
CA ARG A 78 -10.56 23.01 -14.84
C ARG A 78 -10.54 21.48 -14.88
N LEU A 79 -11.64 20.85 -14.46
CA LEU A 79 -11.74 19.38 -14.36
C LEU A 79 -11.38 18.62 -15.65
N LYS A 80 -11.67 19.18 -16.83
CA LYS A 80 -11.33 18.57 -18.13
C LYS A 80 -9.82 18.45 -18.40
N GLY A 81 -9.00 19.20 -17.66
CA GLY A 81 -7.53 19.15 -17.77
C GLY A 81 -6.87 18.35 -16.65
N VAL A 82 -7.63 17.81 -15.71
CA VAL A 82 -7.09 17.01 -14.60
C VAL A 82 -6.81 15.60 -15.11
N ARG A 83 -5.56 15.17 -14.95
CA ARG A 83 -5.11 13.81 -15.29
C ARG A 83 -4.24 13.27 -14.16
N VAL A 84 -4.35 11.98 -13.92
CA VAL A 84 -3.49 11.27 -12.97
C VAL A 84 -2.27 10.78 -13.73
N GLU A 85 -1.09 11.19 -13.31
CA GLU A 85 0.18 10.73 -13.83
C GLU A 85 0.92 9.94 -12.75
N ASN A 86 1.79 9.01 -13.15
CA ASN A 86 2.64 8.25 -12.24
C ASN A 86 1.86 7.48 -11.15
N GLY A 87 0.71 6.90 -11.50
CA GLY A 87 -0.04 6.04 -10.59
C GLY A 87 0.82 4.84 -10.16
N ARG A 88 0.98 4.69 -8.84
CA ARG A 88 1.80 3.63 -8.23
C ARG A 88 0.96 2.74 -7.34
N GLN A 89 1.31 1.46 -7.28
CA GLN A 89 0.72 0.50 -6.35
C GLN A 89 1.23 0.79 -4.94
N PHE A 90 0.29 1.12 -4.02
CA PHE A 90 0.62 1.48 -2.64
C PHE A 90 0.23 0.40 -1.63
N GLY A 91 -1.04 -0.06 -1.64
CA GLY A 91 -1.60 -0.83 -0.52
C GLY A 91 -0.83 -2.10 -0.16
N GLN A 92 -0.50 -2.92 -1.15
CA GLN A 92 0.22 -4.19 -0.93
C GLN A 92 1.65 -3.99 -0.41
N VAL A 93 2.39 -3.03 -0.98
CA VAL A 93 3.78 -2.76 -0.57
C VAL A 93 3.83 -2.06 0.77
N TYR A 94 2.86 -1.20 1.08
CA TYR A 94 2.71 -0.60 2.40
C TYR A 94 2.47 -1.66 3.47
N LEU A 95 1.56 -2.61 3.23
CA LEU A 95 1.30 -3.71 4.15
C LEU A 95 2.55 -4.58 4.34
N ALA A 96 3.29 -4.88 3.27
CA ALA A 96 4.54 -5.62 3.38
C ALA A 96 5.58 -4.90 4.26
N LEU A 97 5.73 -3.59 4.11
CA LEU A 97 6.63 -2.80 4.98
C LEU A 97 6.11 -2.68 6.42
N ALA A 98 4.78 -2.64 6.61
CA ALA A 98 4.20 -2.68 7.95
C ALA A 98 4.50 -4.02 8.63
N LEU A 99 4.41 -5.14 7.91
CA LEU A 99 4.81 -6.46 8.41
C LEU A 99 6.32 -6.54 8.70
N TRP A 100 7.16 -5.98 7.83
CA TRP A 100 8.60 -5.87 8.05
C TRP A 100 8.93 -5.21 9.40
N ARG A 101 8.27 -4.07 9.69
CA ARG A 101 8.40 -3.34 10.96
C ARG A 101 7.80 -4.09 12.14
N ALA A 102 6.62 -4.68 11.97
CA ALA A 102 5.94 -5.46 13.00
C ALA A 102 6.78 -6.67 13.43
N CYS A 103 7.45 -7.32 12.48
CA CYS A 103 8.40 -8.40 12.72
C CYS A 103 9.78 -7.92 13.19
N ARG A 104 9.95 -6.62 13.45
CA ARG A 104 11.19 -6.07 14.01
C ARG A 104 12.45 -6.40 13.19
N LEU A 105 12.28 -6.53 11.87
CA LEU A 105 13.38 -6.93 10.98
C LEU A 105 14.40 -5.81 10.79
N GLU A 106 13.99 -4.55 10.94
CA GLU A 106 14.88 -3.39 10.98
C GLU A 106 15.90 -3.50 12.13
N GLN A 107 15.45 -3.90 13.34
CA GLN A 107 16.36 -4.05 14.49
C GLN A 107 17.29 -5.26 14.33
N LEU A 108 16.77 -6.36 13.78
CA LEU A 108 17.59 -7.53 13.47
C LEU A 108 18.67 -7.18 12.44
N ALA A 109 18.31 -6.43 11.39
CA ALA A 109 19.25 -5.95 10.38
C ALA A 109 20.33 -5.08 11.03
N ALA A 110 19.97 -4.11 11.86
CA ALA A 110 20.92 -3.23 12.53
C ALA A 110 21.94 -3.97 13.41
N GLY A 111 21.55 -5.10 14.00
CA GLY A 111 22.44 -5.92 14.84
C GLY A 111 23.38 -6.85 14.06
N HIS A 112 23.01 -7.25 12.84
CA HIS A 112 23.76 -8.25 12.07
C HIS A 112 24.41 -7.71 10.80
N LEU A 113 23.90 -6.60 10.27
CA LEU A 113 24.37 -5.94 9.05
C LEU A 113 24.85 -4.53 9.41
N PRO A 114 26.05 -4.40 9.99
CA PRO A 114 26.61 -3.09 10.28
C PRO A 114 26.77 -2.29 8.97
N ALA A 115 26.54 -0.99 9.07
CA ALA A 115 26.70 -0.08 7.94
C ALA A 115 28.14 -0.18 7.38
N GLY A 116 28.24 -0.52 6.10
CA GLY A 116 29.50 -0.62 5.37
C GLY A 116 29.71 0.58 4.44
N LYS A 117 30.26 0.29 3.25
CA LYS A 117 30.49 1.29 2.18
C LYS A 117 29.34 1.31 1.15
N GLU A 118 28.20 0.72 1.47
CA GLU A 118 27.06 0.69 0.58
C GLU A 118 26.42 2.06 0.39
N GLU A 119 26.02 2.35 -0.85
CA GLU A 119 25.26 3.55 -1.19
C GLU A 119 23.82 3.48 -0.69
N VAL A 120 23.28 2.26 -0.52
CA VAL A 120 21.96 2.02 0.05
C VAL A 120 22.08 0.95 1.13
N PRO A 121 21.53 1.18 2.34
CA PRO A 121 21.54 0.19 3.40
C PRO A 121 20.98 -1.16 2.96
N TRP A 122 21.68 -2.24 3.31
CA TRP A 122 21.26 -3.61 2.97
C TRP A 122 19.90 -3.99 3.55
N GLU A 123 19.55 -3.38 4.68
CA GLU A 123 18.22 -3.46 5.31
C GLU A 123 17.12 -3.05 4.32
N LYS A 124 17.25 -1.88 3.68
CA LYS A 124 16.24 -1.39 2.73
C LYS A 124 16.15 -2.28 1.50
N MET A 125 17.27 -2.82 1.00
CA MET A 125 17.25 -3.78 -0.12
C MET A 125 16.56 -5.08 0.26
N ALA A 126 16.73 -5.54 1.49
CA ALA A 126 16.03 -6.70 2.00
C ALA A 126 14.53 -6.45 2.15
N ALA A 127 14.14 -5.26 2.61
CA ALA A 127 12.75 -4.85 2.68
C ALA A 127 12.10 -4.83 1.28
N VAL A 128 12.80 -4.34 0.24
CA VAL A 128 12.34 -4.42 -1.15
C VAL A 128 12.16 -5.88 -1.59
N LEU A 129 13.13 -6.75 -1.32
CA LEU A 129 13.05 -8.16 -1.67
C LEU A 129 11.89 -8.86 -0.96
N VAL A 130 11.71 -8.64 0.35
CA VAL A 130 10.58 -9.21 1.09
C VAL A 130 9.25 -8.70 0.55
N ALA A 131 9.13 -7.39 0.29
CA ALA A 131 7.92 -6.83 -0.30
C ALA A 131 7.63 -7.43 -1.69
N ALA A 132 8.65 -7.59 -2.53
CA ALA A 132 8.51 -8.24 -3.83
C ALA A 132 8.03 -9.68 -3.68
N ARG A 133 8.61 -10.44 -2.74
CA ARG A 133 8.22 -11.84 -2.49
C ARG A 133 6.80 -11.98 -1.96
N LEU A 134 6.32 -11.03 -1.17
CA LEU A 134 4.95 -11.04 -0.63
C LEU A 134 3.91 -10.57 -1.64
N CYS A 135 4.23 -9.60 -2.49
CA CYS A 135 3.27 -8.98 -3.39
C CYS A 135 3.27 -9.57 -4.80
N GLU A 136 4.44 -9.80 -5.40
CA GLU A 136 4.57 -10.27 -6.79
C GLU A 136 5.86 -11.09 -6.96
N PRO A 137 5.85 -12.37 -6.55
CA PRO A 137 7.05 -13.21 -6.55
C PRO A 137 7.57 -13.40 -7.98
N SER A 138 8.71 -12.77 -8.26
CA SER A 138 9.32 -12.67 -9.59
C SER A 138 10.84 -12.72 -9.50
N SER A 139 11.54 -12.61 -10.64
CA SER A 139 13.01 -12.58 -10.68
C SER A 139 13.55 -11.23 -10.21
N GLU A 140 14.77 -11.19 -9.67
CA GLU A 140 15.44 -9.94 -9.26
C GLU A 140 15.59 -8.96 -10.43
N LEU A 141 15.72 -9.48 -11.66
CA LEU A 141 15.72 -8.65 -12.87
C LEU A 141 14.36 -7.97 -13.07
N HIS A 142 13.26 -8.74 -13.01
CA HIS A 142 11.92 -8.18 -13.15
C HIS A 142 11.58 -7.17 -12.04
N ILE A 143 12.04 -7.44 -10.81
CA ILE A 143 11.92 -6.53 -9.67
C ILE A 143 12.58 -5.19 -9.99
N ALA A 144 13.83 -5.20 -10.44
CA ALA A 144 14.61 -3.99 -10.71
C ALA A 144 14.15 -3.21 -11.96
N GLU A 145 13.76 -3.92 -13.02
CA GLU A 145 13.46 -3.28 -14.31
C GLU A 145 12.02 -2.76 -14.41
N ASP A 146 11.06 -3.45 -13.79
CA ASP A 146 9.64 -3.18 -13.98
C ASP A 146 8.88 -3.01 -12.66
N TRP A 147 8.79 -4.07 -11.84
CA TRP A 147 7.89 -4.10 -10.69
C TRP A 147 8.14 -2.94 -9.72
N TYR A 148 9.40 -2.66 -9.35
CA TYR A 148 9.74 -1.61 -8.40
C TYR A 148 9.19 -0.24 -8.83
N ARG A 149 9.32 0.11 -10.12
CA ARG A 149 8.89 1.39 -10.70
C ARG A 149 7.37 1.59 -10.68
N ARG A 150 6.62 0.48 -10.71
CA ARG A 150 5.15 0.48 -10.63
C ARG A 150 4.63 0.60 -9.19
N THR A 151 5.51 0.55 -8.18
CA THR A 151 5.13 0.58 -6.76
C THR A 151 5.52 1.88 -6.07
N ALA A 152 4.88 2.16 -4.93
CA ALA A 152 5.21 3.29 -4.07
C ALA A 152 6.45 3.07 -3.19
N LEU A 153 7.19 1.96 -3.36
CA LEU A 153 8.38 1.65 -2.55
C LEU A 153 9.47 2.70 -2.70
N ARG A 154 9.58 3.34 -3.87
CA ARG A 154 10.47 4.47 -4.10
C ARG A 154 10.27 5.58 -3.08
N ASP A 155 9.02 5.97 -2.85
CA ASP A 155 8.69 7.07 -1.96
C ASP A 155 8.74 6.61 -0.49
N LEU A 156 8.23 5.39 -0.22
CA LEU A 156 8.16 4.83 1.13
C LEU A 156 9.54 4.54 1.75
N LEU A 157 10.51 4.10 0.94
CA LEU A 157 11.87 3.80 1.40
C LEU A 157 12.85 4.94 1.10
N GLN A 158 12.39 5.98 0.38
CA GLN A 158 13.20 7.09 -0.14
C GLN A 158 14.39 6.57 -0.96
N LEU A 159 14.09 5.66 -1.89
CA LEU A 159 15.08 4.99 -2.73
C LEU A 159 14.75 5.26 -4.20
N ASN A 160 15.69 5.86 -4.92
CA ASN A 160 15.50 6.13 -6.33
C ASN A 160 15.56 4.83 -7.14
N ASP A 161 14.83 4.79 -8.27
CA ASP A 161 14.72 3.62 -9.15
C ASP A 161 16.11 3.16 -9.65
N ALA A 162 17.03 4.09 -9.89
CA ALA A 162 18.40 3.80 -10.33
C ALA A 162 19.23 3.05 -9.27
N LEU A 163 18.88 3.18 -7.99
CA LEU A 163 19.61 2.54 -6.89
C LEU A 163 19.17 1.09 -6.67
N VAL A 164 18.01 0.69 -7.21
CA VAL A 164 17.49 -0.68 -7.15
C VAL A 164 17.80 -1.39 -8.45
N ASN A 165 18.95 -2.07 -8.48
CA ASN A 165 19.37 -2.89 -9.60
C ASN A 165 19.54 -4.36 -9.19
N LYS A 166 19.48 -5.25 -10.18
CA LYS A 166 19.60 -6.70 -10.01
C LYS A 166 20.83 -7.08 -9.17
N ASP A 167 22.00 -6.52 -9.46
CA ASP A 167 23.25 -6.88 -8.77
C ASP A 167 23.22 -6.52 -7.29
N ARG A 168 22.64 -5.36 -6.95
CA ARG A 168 22.47 -4.93 -5.56
C ARG A 168 21.46 -5.82 -4.83
N LEU A 169 20.40 -6.26 -5.51
CA LEU A 169 19.44 -7.22 -4.94
C LEU A 169 20.13 -8.55 -4.62
N TYR A 170 20.97 -9.09 -5.51
CA TYR A 170 21.75 -10.31 -5.21
C TYR A 170 22.75 -10.10 -4.08
N ARG A 171 23.51 -8.99 -4.10
CA ARG A 171 24.46 -8.69 -3.02
C ARG A 171 23.77 -8.55 -1.68
N ALA A 172 22.57 -7.97 -1.64
CA ALA A 172 21.79 -7.92 -0.40
C ALA A 172 21.53 -9.34 0.11
N LEU A 173 21.10 -10.28 -0.75
CA LEU A 173 20.91 -11.67 -0.36
C LEU A 173 22.20 -12.32 0.17
N ASP A 174 23.34 -12.05 -0.45
CA ASP A 174 24.64 -12.53 0.02
C ASP A 174 24.98 -12.02 1.43
N GLN A 175 24.61 -10.78 1.75
CA GLN A 175 24.79 -10.23 3.10
C GLN A 175 23.88 -10.92 4.13
N TRP A 176 22.65 -11.29 3.74
CA TRP A 176 21.68 -11.91 4.64
C TRP A 176 21.90 -13.41 4.83
N LEU A 177 22.51 -14.09 3.85
CA LEU A 177 22.69 -15.54 3.86
C LEU A 177 23.44 -16.08 5.10
N PRO A 178 24.55 -15.49 5.58
CA PRO A 178 25.23 -15.92 6.80
C PRO A 178 24.36 -15.85 8.05
N HIS A 179 23.37 -14.95 8.07
CA HIS A 179 22.51 -14.69 9.23
C HIS A 179 21.18 -15.45 9.17
N LYS A 180 21.03 -16.40 8.24
CA LYS A 180 19.80 -17.19 8.07
C LYS A 180 19.27 -17.78 9.38
N ALA A 181 20.12 -18.43 10.17
CA ALA A 181 19.69 -19.09 11.40
C ALA A 181 19.17 -18.08 12.44
N ALA A 182 19.81 -16.91 12.54
CA ALA A 182 19.37 -15.83 13.40
C ALA A 182 18.03 -15.25 12.93
N LEU A 183 17.86 -15.06 11.61
CA LEU A 183 16.61 -14.60 11.00
C LEU A 183 15.45 -15.58 11.25
N GLU A 184 15.66 -16.88 11.07
CA GLU A 184 14.67 -17.92 11.35
C GLU A 184 14.27 -17.93 12.83
N ALA A 185 15.25 -17.87 13.73
CA ALA A 185 14.99 -17.84 15.18
C ALA A 185 14.23 -16.55 15.59
N HIS A 186 14.60 -15.41 15.03
CA HIS A 186 13.93 -14.13 15.28
C HIS A 186 12.49 -14.13 14.80
N LEU A 187 12.26 -14.52 13.54
CA LEU A 187 10.91 -14.63 12.98
C LEU A 187 10.05 -15.63 13.75
N SER A 188 10.61 -16.76 14.17
CA SER A 188 9.88 -17.73 14.99
C SER A 188 9.41 -17.11 16.32
N ARG A 189 10.26 -16.32 16.98
CA ARG A 189 9.88 -15.63 18.22
C ARG A 189 8.82 -14.56 17.97
N GLN A 190 9.05 -13.68 16.99
CA GLN A 190 8.11 -12.59 16.68
C GLN A 190 6.73 -13.10 16.27
N VAL A 191 6.68 -14.17 15.48
CA VAL A 191 5.41 -14.79 15.10
C VAL A 191 4.77 -15.49 16.29
N CYS A 192 5.52 -16.17 17.17
CA CYS A 192 4.95 -16.68 18.44
C CYS A 192 4.33 -15.56 19.28
N ASP A 193 5.00 -14.42 19.40
CA ASP A 193 4.47 -13.25 20.12
C ASP A 193 3.21 -12.70 19.43
N PHE A 194 3.19 -12.64 18.09
CA PHE A 194 2.01 -12.22 17.31
C PHE A 194 0.85 -13.22 17.40
N THR A 195 1.16 -14.52 17.46
CA THR A 195 0.19 -15.63 17.42
C THR A 195 -0.31 -16.06 18.79
N PHE A 196 0.28 -15.59 19.89
CA PHE A 196 -0.39 -15.62 21.20
C PHE A 196 -1.74 -14.87 21.19
N ALA A 197 -1.98 -14.00 20.21
CA ALA A 197 -3.30 -13.44 19.90
C ALA A 197 -4.11 -14.22 18.84
N PHE A 198 -3.45 -15.00 17.96
CA PHE A 198 -4.10 -15.80 16.90
C PHE A 198 -3.38 -17.16 16.70
N ASN A 199 -3.99 -18.21 17.23
CA ASN A 199 -3.39 -19.46 17.69
C ASN A 199 -2.88 -20.48 16.62
N HIS A 200 -2.19 -20.10 15.53
CA HIS A 200 -2.05 -21.00 14.36
C HIS A 200 -0.74 -21.12 13.55
N VAL A 201 0.43 -20.65 14.00
CA VAL A 201 1.69 -20.86 13.25
C VAL A 201 2.64 -21.80 13.98
N ARG A 202 3.00 -22.93 13.36
CA ARG A 202 3.82 -23.99 13.98
C ARG A 202 5.24 -24.13 13.44
N THR A 203 5.57 -23.59 12.26
CA THR A 203 6.93 -23.69 11.70
C THR A 203 7.18 -22.59 10.67
N ILE A 204 8.28 -21.85 10.81
CA ILE A 204 8.78 -20.91 9.80
C ILE A 204 10.08 -21.51 9.23
N ARG A 205 10.19 -21.61 7.91
CA ARG A 205 11.42 -22.05 7.23
C ARG A 205 11.78 -21.03 6.16
N VAL A 206 13.01 -20.52 6.18
CA VAL A 206 13.53 -19.69 5.10
C VAL A 206 14.19 -20.62 4.07
N GLY A 207 13.62 -20.68 2.86
CA GLY A 207 14.09 -21.54 1.79
C GLY A 207 15.02 -20.81 0.82
N PHE A 208 16.22 -21.33 0.59
CA PHE A 208 17.04 -20.91 -0.55
C PHE A 208 16.79 -21.91 -1.68
N LEU A 209 16.13 -21.47 -2.76
CA LEU A 209 15.80 -22.32 -3.90
C LEU A 209 17.00 -22.30 -4.88
N PRO A 210 17.64 -23.45 -5.16
CA PRO A 210 18.59 -23.54 -6.26
C PRO A 210 17.79 -23.63 -7.56
N ASN A 211 17.74 -22.55 -8.35
CA ASN A 211 17.23 -22.67 -9.71
C ASN A 211 18.38 -23.03 -10.65
N SER A 212 18.08 -23.95 -11.55
CA SER A 212 19.00 -24.71 -12.40
C SER A 212 19.84 -23.84 -13.34
N ARG A 213 21.13 -24.24 -13.44
CA ARG A 213 22.16 -23.89 -14.44
C ARG A 213 22.58 -22.42 -14.46
N LEU A 214 23.76 -22.19 -13.88
CA LEU A 214 24.59 -20.96 -13.93
C LEU A 214 23.98 -19.78 -13.17
N LEU A 215 24.18 -19.75 -11.84
CA LEU A 215 24.34 -18.61 -10.91
C LEU A 215 23.97 -19.07 -9.48
N PRO A 216 24.63 -18.60 -8.41
CA PRO A 216 24.35 -19.09 -7.06
C PRO A 216 23.07 -18.47 -6.48
N ALA A 217 22.28 -19.34 -5.82
CA ALA A 217 21.26 -19.08 -4.80
C ALA A 217 20.21 -17.96 -5.04
N ILE A 218 19.00 -18.35 -5.47
CA ILE A 218 17.81 -17.50 -5.33
C ILE A 218 17.31 -17.64 -3.89
N ALA A 219 17.40 -16.57 -3.10
CA ALA A 219 16.82 -16.55 -1.76
C ALA A 219 15.32 -16.30 -1.85
N VAL A 220 14.52 -17.22 -1.36
CA VAL A 220 13.07 -17.07 -1.24
C VAL A 220 12.74 -17.06 0.26
N ILE A 221 12.52 -15.88 0.82
CA ILE A 221 11.90 -15.77 2.15
C ILE A 221 10.43 -16.20 2.00
N ALA A 222 10.19 -17.51 2.02
CA ALA A 222 8.85 -18.09 2.07
C ALA A 222 8.40 -18.12 3.53
N ILE A 223 7.59 -17.15 3.95
CA ILE A 223 6.86 -17.27 5.22
C ILE A 223 5.70 -18.25 4.96
N CYS A 224 5.97 -19.55 5.05
CA CYS A 224 4.93 -20.58 4.97
C CYS A 224 4.08 -20.54 6.24
N CYS A 225 2.98 -19.81 6.17
CA CYS A 225 1.88 -19.90 7.12
C CYS A 225 0.88 -20.93 6.56
N ASP A 226 0.99 -22.23 6.88
CA ASP A 226 -0.16 -23.10 6.64
C ASP A 226 -0.31 -24.27 7.60
N ARG A 227 -1.57 -24.60 7.89
CA ARG A 227 -2.03 -25.69 8.72
C ARG A 227 -2.07 -27.03 7.97
N ARG A 228 -1.73 -27.11 6.65
CA ARG A 228 -1.70 -28.39 5.91
C ARG A 228 -0.81 -28.51 4.65
N ALA A 229 -0.05 -27.50 4.22
CA ALA A 229 0.87 -27.67 3.08
C ALA A 229 2.27 -28.16 3.51
N SER A 230 2.51 -29.48 3.41
CA SER A 230 3.89 -29.98 3.36
C SER A 230 4.43 -29.77 1.95
N VAL A 231 5.25 -28.73 1.75
CA VAL A 231 6.09 -28.62 0.56
C VAL A 231 7.20 -29.67 0.69
N ARG A 232 6.90 -30.90 0.24
CA ARG A 232 7.86 -31.97 0.08
C ARG A 232 8.35 -31.91 -1.37
N VAL A 233 9.48 -31.22 -1.61
CA VAL A 233 10.16 -31.32 -2.91
C VAL A 233 10.90 -32.66 -2.93
N PRO A 234 10.59 -33.58 -3.87
CA PRO A 234 11.22 -34.89 -3.90
C PRO A 234 12.70 -34.76 -4.27
N ALA A 235 13.56 -35.27 -3.40
CA ALA A 235 14.94 -35.59 -3.74
C ALA A 235 14.95 -36.77 -4.70
N ARG A 236 15.01 -36.50 -6.00
CA ARG A 236 15.53 -37.44 -6.99
C ARG A 236 16.30 -36.65 -8.04
N TYR A 237 17.61 -36.82 -8.09
CA TYR A 237 18.18 -37.53 -9.22
C TYR A 237 19.48 -38.23 -8.80
N SER A 238 19.44 -39.53 -9.04
CA SER A 238 20.48 -40.54 -9.04
C SER A 238 21.68 -40.17 -9.92
N ARG A 239 22.85 -40.70 -9.51
CA ARG A 239 24.03 -41.05 -10.33
C ARG A 239 23.78 -41.01 -11.85
N VAL A 240 24.54 -40.20 -12.57
CA VAL A 240 25.61 -40.57 -13.52
C VAL A 240 26.56 -39.37 -13.61
#